data_AF-A0A3D1HIG2-F1
#
_entry.id   AF-A0A3D1HIG2-F1
#
_cell.length_a   1.000
_cell.length_b   1.000
_cell.length_c   1.000
_cell.angle_alpha   90.00
_cell.angle_beta   90.00
_cell.angle_gamma   90.00
#
_symmetry.space_group_name_H-M   'P 1'
#
loop_
_entity.id
_entity.type
_entity.pdbx_description
1 polymer ?
#
loop_
_entity_poly.entity_id
_entity_poly.type
_entity_poly.pdbx_seq_one_letter_code
_entity_poly.pdbx_strand_id
1 'polypeptide(L)'
;AKCRHQWLIEFAREPADLHEFARLLDEHLQELNSDYEAKRYKDITLQHLEIIKARTGLFNDWLKAKGKLGGQHKVPRLSNSRDIIDQLLKMNG
;
A
#
# COMPACT_ATOMS: atom_id res chain seq x y z
N ALA A 1 18.57 -6.76 -6.00
CA ALA A 1 17.59 -6.18 -5.06
C ALA A 1 16.33 -7.04 -5.11
N LYS A 2 15.77 -7.44 -3.97
CA LYS A 2 14.51 -8.22 -3.95
C LYS A 2 13.32 -7.27 -4.06
N CYS A 3 12.32 -7.63 -4.86
CA CYS A 3 11.11 -6.83 -5.05
C CYS A 3 10.10 -7.11 -3.92
N ARG A 4 9.26 -6.14 -3.55
CA ARG A 4 8.13 -6.32 -2.64
C ARG A 4 7.00 -5.36 -3.00
N HIS A 5 5.78 -5.71 -2.67
CA HIS A 5 4.66 -4.77 -2.72
C HIS A 5 4.67 -3.91 -1.46
N GLN A 6 4.60 -2.60 -1.60
CA GLN A 6 4.49 -1.65 -0.49
C GLN A 6 3.07 -1.07 -0.48
N TRP A 7 2.36 -1.29 0.61
CA TRP A 7 0.98 -0.85 0.83
C TRP A 7 0.97 0.25 1.88
N LEU A 8 0.48 1.43 1.53
CA LEU A 8 0.22 2.51 2.48
C LEU A 8 -1.28 2.54 2.77
N ILE A 9 -1.68 2.27 4.02
CA ILE A 9 -3.09 2.06 4.38
C ILE A 9 -3.50 3.04 5.47
N GLU A 10 -4.53 3.84 5.20
CA GLU A 10 -5.23 4.63 6.21
C GLU A 10 -6.41 3.81 6.72
N PHE A 11 -6.34 3.38 7.99
CA PHE A 11 -7.35 2.52 8.58
C PHE A 11 -8.45 3.35 9.24
N ALA A 12 -9.71 3.11 8.84
CA ALA A 12 -10.86 3.65 9.58
C ALA A 12 -11.01 2.97 10.96
N ARG A 13 -10.68 1.67 11.02
CA ARG A 13 -10.52 0.89 12.23
C ARG A 13 -9.23 0.10 12.10
N GLU A 14 -8.29 0.34 12.99
CA GLU A 14 -7.00 -0.34 12.96
C GLU A 14 -7.15 -1.82 13.33
N PRO A 15 -6.39 -2.72 12.69
CA PRO A 15 -6.32 -4.11 13.12
C PRO A 15 -5.64 -4.19 14.48
N ALA A 16 -5.98 -5.24 15.25
CA ALA A 16 -5.31 -5.51 16.52
C ALA A 16 -3.82 -5.86 16.34
N ASP A 17 -3.48 -6.47 15.20
CA ASP A 17 -2.11 -6.83 14.83
C ASP A 17 -1.89 -6.56 13.32
N LEU A 18 -0.92 -5.71 13.01
CA LEU A 18 -0.56 -5.37 11.63
C LEU A 18 0.18 -6.51 10.92
N HIS A 19 0.94 -7.33 11.64
CA HIS A 19 1.64 -8.48 11.06
C HIS A 19 0.64 -9.54 10.61
N GLU A 20 -0.35 -9.83 11.45
CA GLU A 20 -1.41 -10.77 11.08
C GLU A 20 -2.26 -10.24 9.92
N PHE A 21 -2.58 -8.94 9.93
CA PHE A 21 -3.25 -8.31 8.80
C PHE A 21 -2.44 -8.40 7.50
N ALA A 22 -1.12 -8.19 7.56
CA ALA A 22 -0.23 -8.34 6.41
C ALA A 22 -0.18 -9.78 5.88
N ARG A 23 -0.13 -10.77 6.79
CA ARG A 23 -0.19 -12.20 6.44
C ARG A 23 -1.48 -12.54 5.71
N LEU A 24 -2.63 -12.17 6.27
CA LEU A 24 -3.94 -12.43 5.66
C LEU A 24 -4.11 -11.72 4.31
N LEU A 25 -3.60 -10.48 4.19
CA LEU A 25 -3.60 -9.76 2.91
C LEU A 25 -2.75 -10.49 1.86
N ASP A 26 -1.54 -10.93 2.21
CA ASP A 26 -0.64 -11.65 1.31
C ASP A 26 -1.24 -13.00 0.87
N GLU A 27 -1.90 -13.73 1.77
CA GLU A 27 -2.60 -14.99 1.46
C GLU A 27 -3.77 -14.77 0.51
N HIS A 28 -4.66 -13.83 0.82
CA HIS A 28 -5.79 -13.54 -0.07
C HIS A 28 -5.37 -13.00 -1.44
N LEU A 29 -4.25 -12.27 -1.53
CA LEU A 29 -3.70 -11.85 -2.82
C LEU A 29 -3.21 -13.04 -3.65
N GLN A 30 -2.62 -14.06 -3.01
CA GLN A 30 -2.20 -15.29 -3.67
C GLN A 30 -3.39 -16.11 -4.15
N GLU A 31 -4.43 -16.25 -3.33
CA GLU A 31 -5.68 -16.95 -3.68
C GLU A 31 -6.39 -16.33 -4.89
N LEU A 32 -6.41 -14.99 -4.97
CA LEU A 32 -7.14 -14.25 -6.01
C LEU A 32 -6.32 -14.03 -7.29
N ASN A 33 -5.00 -14.18 -7.25
CA ASN A 33 -4.11 -13.85 -8.36
C ASN A 33 -2.97 -14.85 -8.49
N SER A 34 -3.13 -15.80 -9.41
CA SER A 34 -2.11 -16.83 -9.71
C SER A 34 -0.77 -16.26 -10.15
N ASP A 35 -0.73 -15.11 -10.83
CA ASP A 35 0.55 -14.46 -11.17
C ASP A 35 1.26 -13.88 -9.95
N TYR A 36 0.50 -13.42 -8.94
CA TYR A 36 1.05 -12.96 -7.68
C TYR A 36 1.57 -14.15 -6.86
N GLU A 37 0.77 -15.21 -6.74
CA GLU A 37 1.15 -16.47 -6.11
C GLU A 37 2.45 -17.04 -6.71
N ALA A 38 2.53 -17.16 -8.03
CA ALA A 38 3.73 -17.66 -8.71
C ALA A 38 4.98 -16.81 -8.43
N LYS A 39 4.83 -15.49 -8.26
CA LYS A 39 5.93 -14.58 -7.90
C LYS A 39 6.28 -14.63 -6.41
N ARG A 40 5.32 -14.91 -5.53
CA ARG A 40 5.54 -15.10 -4.09
C ARG A 40 6.15 -16.48 -3.79
N TYR A 41 5.91 -17.47 -4.64
CA TYR A 41 6.42 -18.83 -4.48
C TYR A 41 7.95 -18.86 -4.31
N LYS A 42 8.40 -19.43 -3.18
CA LYS A 42 9.79 -19.54 -2.71
C LYS A 42 10.49 -18.22 -2.28
N ASP A 43 9.81 -17.07 -2.20
CA ASP A 43 10.39 -15.78 -1.75
C ASP A 43 11.65 -15.33 -2.53
N ILE A 44 11.87 -15.88 -3.73
CA ILE A 44 13.07 -15.61 -4.52
C ILE A 44 12.92 -14.29 -5.29
N THR A 45 11.75 -14.07 -5.88
CA THR A 45 11.46 -12.96 -6.79
C THR A 45 10.63 -11.85 -6.13
N LEU A 46 9.62 -12.21 -5.33
CA LEU A 46 8.79 -11.27 -4.58
C LEU A 46 8.76 -11.62 -3.10
N GLN A 47 9.23 -10.70 -2.26
CA GLN A 47 9.16 -10.82 -0.81
C GLN A 47 7.73 -10.57 -0.30
N HIS A 48 7.49 -11.01 0.93
CA HIS A 48 6.30 -10.63 1.68
C HIS A 48 6.05 -9.11 1.62
N LEU A 49 4.79 -8.73 1.46
CA LEU A 49 4.39 -7.34 1.33
C LEU A 49 4.74 -6.54 2.58
N GLU A 50 4.93 -5.24 2.40
CA GLU A 50 5.15 -4.29 3.48
C GLU A 50 3.90 -3.44 3.64
N ILE A 51 3.36 -3.35 4.85
CA ILE A 51 2.28 -2.42 5.19
C ILE A 51 2.86 -1.27 5.99
N ILE A 52 2.62 -0.06 5.50
CA ILE A 52 2.88 1.19 6.19
C ILE A 52 1.54 1.76 6.59
N LYS A 53 1.39 2.04 7.89
CA LYS A 53 0.20 2.72 8.40
C LYS A 53 0.25 4.20 8.04
N ALA A 54 -0.78 4.68 7.36
CA ALA A 54 -0.97 6.10 7.11
C ALA A 54 -1.62 6.77 8.32
N ARG A 55 -1.21 8.01 8.61
CA ARG A 55 -1.93 8.88 9.54
C ARG A 55 -3.33 9.20 9.01
N THR A 56 -4.26 9.46 9.91
CA THR A 56 -5.62 9.88 9.55
C THR A 56 -5.59 11.17 8.73
N GLY A 57 -6.37 11.20 7.65
CA GLY A 57 -6.46 12.30 6.71
C GLY A 57 -5.28 12.43 5.75
N LEU A 58 -4.29 11.52 5.75
CA LEU A 58 -3.08 11.64 4.93
C LEU A 58 -3.43 11.83 3.45
N PHE A 59 -4.30 10.97 2.91
CA PHE A 59 -4.64 11.01 1.50
C PHE A 59 -5.43 12.27 1.14
N ASN A 60 -6.28 12.75 2.06
CA ASN A 60 -7.02 13.99 1.90
C ASN A 60 -6.04 15.18 1.85
N ASP A 61 -5.10 15.26 2.79
CA ASP A 61 -4.12 16.33 2.84
C ASP A 61 -3.17 16.30 1.64
N TRP A 62 -2.81 15.12 1.16
CA TRP A 62 -2.02 14.97 -0.07
C TRP A 62 -2.77 15.49 -1.31
N LEU A 63 -4.08 15.21 -1.43
CA LEU A 63 -4.91 15.79 -2.50
C LEU A 63 -5.03 17.31 -2.36
N LYS A 64 -5.17 17.84 -1.13
CA LYS A 64 -5.15 19.29 -0.85
C LYS A 64 -3.87 19.95 -1.31
N ALA A 65 -2.72 19.41 -0.91
CA ALA A 65 -1.41 19.95 -1.25
C ALA A 65 -1.16 20.02 -2.76
N LYS A 66 -1.82 19.15 -3.53
CA LYS A 66 -1.75 19.14 -5.00
C LYS A 66 -2.71 20.12 -5.69
N GLY A 67 -3.50 20.89 -4.95
CA GLY A 67 -4.60 21.69 -5.49
C GLY A 67 -5.72 20.82 -6.08
N LYS A 68 -5.79 19.54 -5.66
CA LYS A 68 -6.71 18.52 -6.17
C LYS A 68 -7.77 18.11 -5.15
N LEU A 69 -8.03 18.98 -4.16
CA LEU A 69 -9.13 18.78 -3.22
C LEU A 69 -10.44 19.22 -3.87
N GLY A 70 -11.29 18.25 -4.18
CA GLY A 70 -12.54 18.45 -4.94
C GLY A 70 -12.45 17.90 -6.36
N GLY A 71 -13.60 17.77 -7.03
CA GLY A 71 -13.74 17.42 -8.46
C GLY A 71 -12.90 16.25 -8.98
N GLN A 72 -13.47 15.04 -9.04
CA GLN A 72 -12.97 13.85 -9.78
C GLN A 72 -11.53 13.34 -9.50
N HIS A 73 -10.72 14.00 -8.69
CA HIS A 73 -9.36 13.55 -8.40
C HIS A 73 -9.36 12.34 -7.44
N LYS A 74 -8.85 11.22 -7.93
CA LYS A 74 -8.75 9.96 -7.20
C LYS A 74 -7.31 9.70 -6.76
N VAL A 75 -7.16 9.12 -5.58
CA VAL A 75 -5.88 8.55 -5.13
C VAL A 75 -5.59 7.31 -6.01
N PRO A 76 -4.42 7.23 -6.67
CA PRO A 76 -4.01 6.04 -7.39
C PRO A 76 -3.88 4.85 -6.44
N ARG A 77 -4.46 3.70 -6.80
CA ARG A 77 -4.43 2.48 -5.98
C ARG A 77 -3.18 1.62 -6.22
N LEU A 78 -2.54 1.79 -7.38
CA LEU A 78 -1.34 1.07 -7.79
C LEU A 78 -0.48 2.00 -8.65
N SER A 79 0.83 1.96 -8.44
CA SER A 79 1.81 2.70 -9.22
C SER A 79 3.09 1.88 -9.36
N ASN A 80 3.69 1.88 -10.55
CA ASN A 80 4.98 1.24 -10.79
C ASN A 80 6.16 2.17 -10.41
N SER A 81 5.92 3.49 -10.28
CA SER A 81 6.92 4.44 -9.79
C SER A 81 6.72 4.71 -8.30
N ARG A 82 7.82 5.08 -7.62
CA ARG A 82 7.80 5.45 -6.20
C ARG A 82 7.38 6.90 -5.94
N ASP A 83 7.14 7.71 -6.97
CA ASP A 83 6.93 9.16 -6.81
C ASP A 83 5.74 9.48 -5.89
N ILE A 84 4.65 8.72 -6.02
CA ILE A 84 3.43 8.92 -5.22
C ILE A 84 3.65 8.47 -3.78
N ILE A 85 4.17 7.25 -3.59
CA ILE A 85 4.35 6.70 -2.24
C ILE A 85 5.39 7.47 -1.46
N ASP A 86 6.50 7.89 -2.09
CA ASP A 86 7.54 8.67 -1.41
C ASP A 86 7.03 10.06 -1.01
N GLN A 87 6.13 10.67 -1.79
CA GLN A 87 5.45 11.92 -1.39
C GLN A 87 4.53 11.70 -0.18
N LEU A 88 3.72 10.64 -0.21
CA LEU A 88 2.81 10.32 0.89
C LEU A 88 3.58 9.98 2.18
N LEU A 89 4.67 9.22 2.07
CA LEU A 89 5.53 8.87 3.21
C LEU A 89 6.16 10.11 3.85
N LYS A 90 6.61 11.09 3.05
CA LYS A 90 7.10 12.38 3.58
C LYS A 90 6.03 13.17 4.33
N MET A 91 4.76 12.99 3.97
CA MET A 91 3.63 13.66 4.63
C MET A 91 3.06 12.85 5.81
N ASN A 92 3.56 11.64 6.05
CA ASN A 92 2.97 10.68 6.99
C ASN A 92 3.33 10.95 8.48
N GLY A 93 4.17 11.95 8.75
CA GLY A 93 4.66 12.27 10.10
C GLY A 93 6.04 11.71 10.34
#